data_AF-A0A498N1F8-F1
#
_entry.id   AF-A0A498N1F8-F1
#
_cell.length_a   1.000
_cell.length_b   1.000
_cell.length_c   1.000
_cell.angle_alpha   90.00
_cell.angle_beta   90.00
_cell.angle_gamma   90.00
#
_symmetry.space_group_name_H-M   'P 1'
#
loop_
_entity.id
_entity.type
_entity.pdbx_description
1 polymer ?
#
loop_
_entity_poly.entity_id
_entity_poly.type
_entity_poly.pdbx_seq_one_letter_code
_entity_poly.pdbx_strand_id
1 'polypeptide(L)'
;MFILICLCSWSLAVQSSEEVTYADPTFCKRKAQKSLPDAILQNILVSVVLEDGCTAILRLALTCPKFKQIVNQEDFQKEAHFRWLDSVVNWKRHSESHIQEYRKPYTISRCSRLQCCQLYKDCGAGYQGNGQQGVLLGFYSSDDHPGYCSWDCYTDDGGWED
;
A
#
# COMPACT_ATOMS: atom_id res chain seq x y z
N MET A 1 -11.43 -2.65 -16.64
CA MET A 1 -12.83 -2.50 -16.19
C MET A 1 -12.80 -1.53 -15.01
N PHE A 2 -13.07 -0.25 -15.27
CA PHE A 2 -12.93 0.84 -14.29
C PHE A 2 -14.22 0.98 -13.48
N ILE A 3 -14.16 0.79 -12.17
CA ILE A 3 -15.22 1.23 -11.26
C ILE A 3 -14.81 2.62 -10.75
N LEU A 4 -15.22 3.64 -11.50
CA LEU A 4 -15.34 5.02 -11.01
C LEU A 4 -16.55 5.07 -10.07
N ILE A 5 -16.33 5.29 -8.78
CA ILE A 5 -17.37 5.84 -7.90
C ILE A 5 -16.97 7.28 -7.61
N CYS A 6 -17.21 8.13 -8.61
CA CYS A 6 -17.47 9.55 -8.39
C CYS A 6 -18.92 9.66 -7.92
N LEU A 7 -19.15 9.81 -6.62
CA LEU A 7 -20.42 10.33 -6.11
C LEU A 7 -20.21 11.75 -5.59
N CYS A 8 -19.99 12.65 -6.53
CA CYS A 8 -20.21 14.08 -6.34
C CYS A 8 -21.08 14.58 -7.50
N SER A 9 -22.35 14.82 -7.17
CA SER A 9 -23.23 15.84 -7.75
C SER A 9 -23.55 15.79 -9.25
N TRP A 10 -24.78 15.40 -9.58
CA TRP A 10 -25.67 16.33 -10.28
C TRP A 10 -27.14 15.98 -10.07
N SER A 11 -27.83 16.85 -9.35
CA SER A 11 -29.28 17.00 -9.41
C SER A 11 -29.66 17.47 -10.81
N LEU A 12 -30.52 16.72 -11.51
CA LEU A 12 -31.31 17.27 -12.60
C LEU A 12 -32.66 17.70 -12.02
N ALA A 13 -32.76 19.00 -11.79
CA ALA A 13 -34.00 19.69 -11.53
C ALA A 13 -34.81 19.79 -12.83
N VAL A 14 -36.07 19.36 -12.79
CA VAL A 14 -37.13 19.91 -13.66
C VAL A 14 -38.41 19.97 -12.83
N GLN A 15 -38.72 21.14 -12.26
CA GLN A 15 -40.04 21.78 -12.33
C GLN A 15 -40.08 23.12 -11.56
N SER A 16 -40.57 24.13 -12.30
CA SER A 16 -41.26 25.36 -11.90
C SER A 16 -40.71 26.27 -10.78
N SER A 17 -40.28 27.45 -11.23
CA SER A 17 -40.60 28.80 -10.74
C SER A 17 -41.01 29.02 -9.28
N GLU A 18 -40.31 29.99 -8.69
CA GLU A 18 -40.68 30.89 -7.58
C GLU A 18 -39.92 30.73 -6.24
N GLU A 19 -39.57 31.92 -5.73
CA GLU A 19 -39.05 32.28 -4.41
C GLU A 19 -37.59 31.97 -4.03
N VAL A 20 -36.77 33.01 -4.24
CA VAL A 20 -35.49 33.24 -3.56
C VAL A 20 -35.76 33.39 -2.06
N THR A 21 -35.45 32.36 -1.28
CA THR A 21 -35.33 32.46 0.17
C THR A 21 -33.87 32.22 0.56
N TYR A 22 -33.30 33.17 1.29
CA TYR A 22 -31.94 33.10 1.84
C TYR A 22 -31.84 31.85 2.73
N ALA A 23 -31.10 30.84 2.27
CA ALA A 23 -30.86 29.63 3.03
C ALA A 23 -29.92 29.91 4.21
N ASP A 24 -30.44 29.68 5.41
CA ASP A 24 -29.73 29.61 6.69
C ASP A 24 -28.48 28.70 6.59
N PRO A 25 -27.26 29.17 6.97
CA PRO A 25 -26.04 28.38 6.82
C PRO A 25 -25.91 27.18 7.79
N THR A 26 -26.87 26.91 8.67
CA THR A 26 -26.63 25.99 9.81
C THR A 26 -27.22 24.59 9.71
N PHE A 27 -27.78 24.16 8.57
CA PHE A 27 -28.43 22.85 8.48
C PHE A 27 -27.77 21.84 7.54
N CYS A 28 -26.49 21.50 7.79
CA CYS A 28 -25.91 20.23 7.35
C CYS A 28 -25.85 19.24 8.53
N LYS A 29 -27.02 18.81 9.04
CA LYS A 29 -27.08 17.61 9.88
C LYS A 29 -26.78 16.40 9.00
N ARG A 30 -25.49 16.08 8.84
CA ARG A 30 -25.05 14.78 8.32
C ARG A 30 -25.71 13.71 9.19
N LYS A 31 -26.66 12.97 8.63
CA LYS A 31 -27.17 11.75 9.26
C LYS A 31 -25.95 10.92 9.66
N ALA A 32 -25.92 10.42 10.89
CA ALA A 32 -24.86 9.54 11.36
C ALA A 32 -24.85 8.29 10.47
N GLN A 33 -24.03 8.33 9.42
CA GLN A 33 -23.80 7.21 8.54
C GLN A 33 -23.12 6.16 9.42
N LYS A 34 -23.74 4.97 9.54
CA LYS A 34 -23.11 3.84 10.21
C LYS A 34 -21.75 3.62 9.53
N SER A 35 -20.68 3.99 10.21
CA SER A 35 -19.34 3.84 9.66
C SER A 35 -19.02 2.36 9.59
N LEU A 36 -18.49 1.91 8.47
CA LEU A 36 -17.97 0.56 8.33
C LEU A 36 -16.96 0.29 9.46
N PRO A 37 -17.04 -0.85 10.17
CA PRO A 37 -16.06 -1.23 11.18
C PRO A 37 -14.64 -1.22 10.61
N ASP A 38 -13.68 -0.73 11.38
CA ASP A 38 -12.31 -0.52 10.92
C ASP A 38 -11.64 -1.83 10.47
N ALA A 39 -11.94 -2.95 11.13
CA ALA A 39 -11.44 -4.27 10.73
C ALA A 39 -11.93 -4.71 9.34
N ILE A 40 -13.19 -4.41 8.99
CA ILE A 40 -13.72 -4.73 7.66
C ILE A 40 -13.09 -3.79 6.63
N LEU A 41 -12.97 -2.51 6.96
CA LEU A 41 -12.32 -1.55 6.08
C LEU A 41 -10.86 -1.93 5.80
N GLN A 42 -10.08 -2.31 6.83
CA GLN A 42 -8.72 -2.80 6.69
C GLN A 42 -8.65 -3.98 5.70
N ASN A 43 -9.52 -4.98 5.84
CA ASN A 43 -9.54 -6.13 4.93
C ASN A 43 -9.83 -5.75 3.48
N ILE A 44 -10.75 -4.81 3.26
CA ILE A 44 -11.03 -4.29 1.91
C ILE A 44 -9.79 -3.59 1.36
N LEU A 45 -9.16 -2.72 2.14
CA LEU A 45 -7.98 -1.98 1.71
C LEU A 45 -6.78 -2.91 1.44
N VAL A 46 -6.59 -3.97 2.23
CA VAL A 46 -5.58 -5.01 1.94
C VAL A 46 -5.90 -5.69 0.61
N SER A 47 -7.16 -6.02 0.33
CA SER A 47 -7.56 -6.65 -0.94
C SER A 47 -7.23 -5.74 -2.13
N VAL A 48 -7.48 -4.44 -2.02
CA VAL A 48 -7.08 -3.46 -3.04
C VAL A 48 -5.57 -3.41 -3.25
N VAL A 49 -4.78 -3.47 -2.17
CA VAL A 49 -3.31 -3.52 -2.28
C VAL A 49 -2.84 -4.82 -2.93
N LEU A 50 -3.51 -5.95 -2.67
CA LEU A 50 -3.19 -7.23 -3.31
C LEU A 50 -3.56 -7.23 -4.81
N GLU A 51 -4.61 -6.53 -5.21
CA GLU A 51 -5.02 -6.42 -6.62
C GLU A 51 -4.10 -5.49 -7.44
N ASP A 52 -3.77 -4.32 -6.88
CA ASP A 52 -3.08 -3.23 -7.60
C ASP A 52 -1.59 -3.10 -7.21
N GLY A 53 -1.12 -3.88 -6.24
CA GLY A 53 0.23 -3.83 -5.69
C GLY A 53 0.47 -2.67 -4.72
N CYS A 54 1.73 -2.52 -4.28
CA CYS A 54 2.17 -1.53 -3.29
C CYS A 54 1.90 -0.08 -3.71
N THR A 55 1.77 0.20 -5.01
CA THR A 55 1.41 1.54 -5.51
C THR A 55 0.04 2.00 -5.00
N ALA A 56 -0.87 1.05 -4.70
CA ALA A 56 -2.17 1.34 -4.15
C ALA A 56 -2.11 2.00 -2.77
N ILE A 57 -1.08 1.73 -1.96
CA ILE A 57 -0.93 2.31 -0.62
C ILE A 57 -0.95 3.84 -0.69
N LEU A 58 -0.17 4.42 -1.62
CA LEU A 58 -0.12 5.87 -1.80
C LEU A 58 -1.47 6.42 -2.27
N ARG A 59 -2.10 5.76 -3.27
CA ARG A 59 -3.40 6.17 -3.79
C ARG A 59 -4.49 6.14 -2.71
N LEU A 60 -4.51 5.10 -1.88
CA LEU A 60 -5.43 4.96 -0.76
C LEU A 60 -5.18 6.04 0.31
N ALA A 61 -3.91 6.32 0.62
CA ALA A 61 -3.55 7.39 1.56
C ALA A 61 -4.00 8.78 1.09
N LEU A 62 -4.08 9.01 -0.22
CA LEU A 62 -4.56 10.27 -0.79
C LEU A 62 -6.09 10.37 -0.86
N THR A 63 -6.82 9.27 -0.64
CA THR A 63 -8.28 9.24 -0.78
C THR A 63 -8.98 9.97 0.37
N CYS A 64 -8.64 9.66 1.63
CA CYS A 64 -9.16 10.37 2.80
C CYS A 64 -8.27 10.18 4.04
N PRO A 65 -8.40 11.04 5.08
CA PRO A 65 -7.57 10.94 6.29
C PRO A 65 -7.67 9.59 7.01
N LYS A 66 -8.86 8.97 7.02
CA LYS A 66 -9.07 7.65 7.64
C LYS A 66 -8.28 6.55 6.93
N PHE A 67 -8.27 6.56 5.59
CA PHE A 67 -7.50 5.58 4.81
C PHE A 67 -6.01 5.81 5.00
N LYS A 68 -5.57 7.07 4.96
CA LYS A 68 -4.18 7.45 5.28
C LYS A 68 -3.74 6.90 6.64
N GLN A 69 -4.58 7.04 7.66
CA GLN A 69 -4.26 6.52 8.99
C GLN A 69 -4.09 5.00 8.94
N ILE A 70 -5.02 4.28 8.31
CA ILE A 70 -4.99 2.81 8.24
C ILE A 70 -3.79 2.29 7.46
N VAL A 71 -3.54 2.78 6.24
CA VAL A 71 -2.48 2.22 5.37
C VAL A 71 -1.06 2.55 5.83
N ASN A 72 -0.91 3.54 6.71
CA ASN A 72 0.37 3.85 7.36
C ASN A 72 0.59 3.07 8.66
N GLN A 73 -0.37 2.24 9.10
CA GLN A 73 -0.14 1.35 10.24
C GLN A 73 0.80 0.22 9.85
N GLU A 74 1.75 -0.09 10.74
CA GLU A 74 2.71 -1.18 10.55
C GLU A 74 1.99 -2.54 10.41
N ASP A 75 0.96 -2.80 11.22
CA ASP A 75 0.20 -4.05 11.17
C ASP A 75 -0.52 -4.24 9.82
N PHE A 76 -1.07 -3.17 9.25
CA PHE A 76 -1.70 -3.21 7.93
C PHE A 76 -0.67 -3.58 6.85
N GLN A 77 0.51 -2.96 6.91
CA GLN A 77 1.58 -3.19 5.95
C GLN A 77 2.18 -4.60 6.05
N LYS A 78 2.36 -5.11 7.28
CA LYS A 78 2.76 -6.50 7.54
C LYS A 78 1.72 -7.48 6.99
N GLU A 79 0.44 -7.26 7.27
CA GLU A 79 -0.64 -8.11 6.79
C GLU A 79 -0.68 -8.17 5.26
N ALA A 80 -0.63 -7.02 4.59
CA ALA A 80 -0.59 -6.97 3.12
C ALA A 80 0.63 -7.72 2.56
N HIS A 81 1.80 -7.57 3.17
CA HIS A 81 3.01 -8.26 2.75
C HIS A 81 2.96 -9.77 2.96
N PHE A 82 2.51 -10.24 4.12
CA PHE A 82 2.40 -11.68 4.38
C PHE A 82 1.36 -12.33 3.47
N ARG A 83 0.23 -11.67 3.21
CA ARG A 83 -0.74 -12.20 2.23
C ARG A 83 -0.17 -12.27 0.82
N TRP A 84 0.62 -11.28 0.42
CA TRP A 84 1.33 -11.34 -0.86
C TRP A 84 2.33 -12.51 -0.89
N LEU A 85 3.16 -12.66 0.14
CA LEU A 85 4.10 -13.78 0.31
C LEU A 85 3.41 -15.15 0.22
N ASP A 86 2.32 -15.32 0.98
CA ASP A 86 1.51 -16.54 0.99
C ASP A 86 0.81 -16.81 -0.35
N SER A 87 0.68 -15.79 -1.22
CA SER A 87 0.12 -15.95 -2.57
C SER A 87 1.14 -16.42 -3.61
N VAL A 88 2.43 -16.16 -3.40
CA VAL A 88 3.51 -16.50 -4.36
C VAL A 88 4.35 -17.69 -3.92
N VAL A 89 4.32 -18.04 -2.63
CA VAL A 89 5.12 -19.15 -2.07
C VAL A 89 4.23 -20.20 -1.43
N ASN A 90 4.43 -21.47 -1.78
CA ASN A 90 3.82 -22.59 -1.08
C ASN A 90 4.69 -23.03 0.10
N TRP A 91 4.55 -22.35 1.24
CA TRP A 91 5.38 -22.58 2.44
C TRP A 91 5.39 -24.03 2.94
N LYS A 92 4.33 -24.82 2.69
CA LYS A 92 4.26 -26.23 3.09
C LYS A 92 5.32 -27.11 2.43
N ARG A 93 5.94 -26.64 1.34
CA ARG A 93 7.00 -27.36 0.62
C ARG A 93 8.41 -27.03 1.11
N HIS A 94 8.55 -26.08 2.03
CA HIS A 94 9.83 -25.60 2.52
C HIS A 94 10.11 -26.12 3.94
N SER A 95 11.39 -26.22 4.29
CA SER A 95 11.80 -26.54 5.65
C SER A 95 11.44 -25.41 6.61
N GLU A 96 11.28 -25.73 7.89
CA GLU A 96 11.05 -24.75 8.94
C GLU A 96 12.14 -23.66 8.97
N SER A 97 13.40 -24.05 8.77
CA SER A 97 14.52 -23.10 8.68
C SER A 97 14.35 -22.09 7.52
N HIS A 98 13.92 -22.55 6.35
CA HIS A 98 13.70 -21.68 5.19
C HIS A 98 12.53 -20.73 5.41
N ILE A 99 11.45 -21.20 6.05
CA ILE A 99 10.30 -20.36 6.40
C ILE A 99 10.74 -19.27 7.39
N GLN A 100 11.48 -19.63 8.44
CA GLN A 100 11.98 -18.68 9.42
C GLN A 100 12.93 -17.65 8.82
N GLU A 101 13.69 -18.03 7.78
CA GLU A 101 14.64 -17.14 7.12
C GLU A 101 13.94 -16.13 6.19
N TYR A 102 13.00 -16.58 5.34
CA TYR A 102 12.47 -15.76 4.24
C TYR A 102 11.02 -15.28 4.43
N ARG A 103 10.27 -15.81 5.40
CA ARG A 103 8.90 -15.34 5.72
C ARG A 103 8.94 -14.30 6.84
N LYS A 104 9.67 -13.21 6.62
CA LYS A 104 9.85 -12.10 7.58
C LYS A 104 9.13 -10.84 7.12
N PRO A 105 8.79 -9.90 8.03
CA PRO A 105 8.36 -8.58 7.61
C PRO A 105 9.51 -7.84 6.93
N TYR A 106 9.16 -6.90 6.05
CA TYR A 106 10.14 -5.97 5.50
C TYR A 106 10.35 -4.77 6.44
N THR A 107 11.47 -4.09 6.27
CA THR A 107 11.75 -2.80 6.92
C THR A 107 11.67 -1.66 5.90
N ILE A 108 11.41 -0.45 6.38
CA ILE A 108 11.58 0.75 5.55
C ILE A 108 12.93 1.36 5.93
N SER A 109 13.89 1.26 5.01
CA SER A 109 15.25 1.76 5.18
C SER A 109 15.45 3.03 4.36
N ARG A 110 16.38 3.89 4.77
CA ARG A 110 16.84 5.02 3.98
C ARG A 110 18.07 4.60 3.18
N CYS A 111 18.12 4.95 1.89
CA CYS A 111 19.26 4.68 1.04
C CYS A 111 20.53 5.33 1.60
N SER A 112 21.61 4.55 1.72
CA SER A 112 22.92 4.98 2.25
C SER A 112 23.58 6.05 1.38
N ARG A 113 23.33 6.02 0.07
CA ARG A 113 23.82 7.07 -0.85
C ARG A 113 23.23 8.42 -0.46
N LEU A 114 24.09 9.31 0.06
CA LEU A 114 23.74 10.62 0.60
C LEU A 114 22.90 11.48 -0.37
N GLN A 115 23.16 11.38 -1.67
CA GLN A 115 22.45 12.13 -2.69
C GLN A 115 21.07 11.56 -3.04
N CYS A 116 20.83 10.27 -2.80
CA CYS A 116 19.56 9.62 -3.13
C CYS A 116 18.50 9.94 -2.08
N CYS A 117 18.81 9.77 -0.79
CA CYS A 117 17.91 10.01 0.35
C CYS A 117 16.52 9.33 0.27
N GLN A 118 16.30 8.40 -0.67
CA GLN A 118 15.03 7.70 -0.83
C GLN A 118 14.76 6.75 0.32
N LEU A 119 13.50 6.64 0.71
CA LEU A 119 13.03 5.54 1.54
C LEU A 119 12.65 4.38 0.63
N TYR A 120 13.09 3.18 0.98
CA TYR A 120 12.78 2.00 0.20
C TYR A 120 12.39 0.83 1.11
N LYS A 121 11.70 -0.12 0.50
CA LYS A 121 11.32 -1.36 1.15
C LYS A 121 12.52 -2.29 1.13
N ASP A 122 13.13 -2.44 2.28
CA ASP A 122 14.27 -3.29 2.52
C ASP A 122 13.76 -4.68 2.92
N CYS A 123 13.95 -5.64 2.01
CA CYS A 123 13.55 -7.02 2.20
C CYS A 123 14.76 -7.94 2.46
N GLY A 124 15.99 -7.41 2.42
CA GLY A 124 17.21 -8.20 2.39
C GLY A 124 17.17 -9.34 1.36
N ALA A 125 17.75 -10.49 1.73
CA ALA A 125 17.59 -11.73 0.99
C ALA A 125 16.15 -12.26 1.10
N GLY A 126 15.57 -12.67 -0.03
CA GLY A 126 14.28 -13.33 -0.08
C GLY A 126 13.47 -13.02 -1.34
N TYR A 127 12.16 -13.14 -1.19
CA TYR A 127 11.20 -12.95 -2.28
C TYR A 127 10.96 -11.46 -2.53
N GLN A 128 11.08 -11.05 -3.80
CA GLN A 128 10.80 -9.69 -4.24
C GLN A 128 9.59 -9.64 -5.16
N GLY A 129 8.78 -8.61 -4.99
CA GLY A 129 7.64 -8.34 -5.86
C GLY A 129 7.09 -6.94 -5.66
N ASN A 130 6.11 -6.59 -6.47
CA ASN A 130 5.42 -5.30 -6.41
C ASN A 130 4.24 -5.31 -5.42
N GLY A 131 4.05 -6.38 -4.63
CA GLY A 131 2.95 -6.56 -3.69
C GLY A 131 1.63 -7.04 -4.31
N GLN A 132 1.57 -7.18 -5.65
CA GLN A 132 0.41 -7.70 -6.33
C GLN A 132 0.33 -9.23 -6.16
N GLN A 133 -0.86 -9.72 -5.85
CA GLN A 133 -1.12 -11.13 -5.59
C GLN A 133 -0.70 -11.99 -6.77
N GLY A 134 0.05 -13.06 -6.49
CA GLY A 134 0.54 -13.99 -7.50
C GLY A 134 1.68 -13.44 -8.38
N VAL A 135 2.12 -12.19 -8.17
CA VAL A 135 3.24 -11.60 -8.92
C VAL A 135 4.52 -11.69 -8.11
N LEU A 136 5.43 -12.54 -8.57
CA LEU A 136 6.80 -12.66 -8.08
C LEU A 136 7.75 -12.06 -9.12
N LEU A 137 8.58 -11.10 -8.71
CA LEU A 137 9.59 -10.50 -9.58
C LEU A 137 10.93 -11.23 -9.49
N GLY A 138 11.26 -11.80 -8.33
CA GLY A 138 12.50 -12.54 -8.16
C GLY A 138 12.66 -13.12 -6.75
N PHE A 139 13.69 -13.94 -6.59
CA PHE A 139 14.17 -14.44 -5.31
C PHE A 139 15.68 -14.27 -5.26
N TYR A 140 16.18 -13.67 -4.18
CA TYR A 140 17.61 -13.42 -3.97
C TYR A 140 18.05 -14.12 -2.69
N SER A 141 19.05 -15.00 -2.79
CA SER A 141 19.61 -15.71 -1.63
C SER A 141 20.51 -14.81 -0.76
N SER A 142 20.93 -13.67 -1.30
CA SER A 142 21.76 -12.66 -0.65
C SER A 142 21.16 -11.28 -0.88
N ASP A 143 21.49 -10.34 -0.01
CA ASP A 143 21.29 -8.93 -0.28
C ASP A 143 22.51 -8.42 -1.05
N ASP A 144 22.32 -8.22 -2.36
CA ASP A 144 23.43 -7.90 -3.26
C ASP A 144 23.87 -6.43 -3.15
N HIS A 145 23.09 -5.57 -2.50
CA HIS A 145 23.39 -4.14 -2.33
C HIS A 145 22.84 -3.58 -1.01
N PRO A 146 23.34 -4.08 0.14
CA PRO A 146 22.77 -3.79 1.45
C PRO A 146 22.86 -2.31 1.80
N GLY A 147 21.74 -1.73 2.23
CA GLY A 147 21.64 -0.32 2.57
C GLY A 147 21.32 0.60 1.37
N TYR A 148 21.25 0.07 0.15
CA TYR A 148 20.95 0.86 -1.04
C TYR A 148 19.58 0.50 -1.63
N CYS A 149 18.88 1.49 -2.16
CA CYS A 149 17.55 1.27 -2.75
C CYS A 149 17.58 0.63 -4.14
N SER A 150 18.75 0.62 -4.79
CA SER A 150 18.97 0.04 -6.09
C SER A 150 20.45 -0.29 -6.27
N TRP A 151 20.70 -1.21 -7.19
CA TRP A 151 22.05 -1.52 -7.66
C TRP A 151 22.81 -0.27 -8.12
N ASP A 152 22.17 0.60 -8.90
CA ASP A 152 22.78 1.84 -9.38
C ASP A 152 23.23 2.75 -8.23
N CYS A 153 22.45 2.83 -7.16
CA CYS A 153 22.84 3.63 -5.99
C CYS A 153 24.05 3.04 -5.26
N TYR A 154 24.19 1.71 -5.27
CA TYR A 154 25.33 1.02 -4.68
C TYR A 154 26.60 1.21 -5.51
N THR A 155 26.51 1.02 -6.83
CA THR A 155 27.66 1.19 -7.73
C THR A 155 28.11 2.64 -7.81
N ASP A 156 27.17 3.60 -7.85
CA ASP A 156 27.50 5.03 -7.89
C ASP A 156 28.18 5.52 -6.60
N ASP A 157 27.98 4.83 -5.47
CA ASP A 157 28.65 5.11 -4.18
C ASP A 157 29.98 4.35 -4.04
N GLY A 158 30.44 3.68 -5.11
CA GLY A 158 31.71 2.96 -5.15
C GLY A 158 31.65 1.50 -4.69
N GLY A 159 30.46 0.89 -4.62
CA GLY A 159 30.27 -0.49 -4.14
C GLY A 159 30.88 -1.62 -5.00
N TRP A 160 31.67 -1.30 -6.01
CA TRP A 160 32.35 -2.29 -6.86
C TRP A 160 33.86 -2.03 -6.84
N GLU A 161 34.56 -2.67 -5.91
CA GLU A 161 36.01 -2.85 -5.97
C GLU A 161 36.27 -4.37 -5.89
N ASP A 162 37.03 -4.88 -6.88
CA ASP A 162 37.29 -6.32 -7.14
C ASP A 162 37.90 -7.10 -5.96
#